data_AF-A0A969IMY2-F1
#
_entry.id   AF-A0A969IMY2-F1
#
_cell.length_a   1.000
_cell.length_b   1.000
_cell.length_c   1.000
_cell.angle_alpha   90.00
_cell.angle_beta   90.00
_cell.angle_gamma   90.00
#
_symmetry.space_group_name_H-M   'P 1'
#
loop_
_entity.id
_entity.type
_entity.pdbx_description
1 polymer ?
#
loop_
_entity_poly.entity_id
_entity_poly.type
_entity_poly.pdbx_seq_one_letter_code
_entity_poly.pdbx_strand_id
1 'polypeptide(L)' 'MIAANRMGLEGIVSKRRAAPYRSGKKCDWVKVKTSTWREQYRERWRLFERP' A
#
# COMPACT_ATOMS: atom_id res chain seq x y z
N MET A 1 4.06 -7.46 8.69
CA MET A 1 2.61 -7.22 8.45
C MET A 1 1.78 -7.22 9.72
N ILE A 2 1.99 -8.15 10.67
CA ILE A 2 1.22 -8.22 11.93
C ILE A 2 1.26 -6.91 12.73
N ALA A 3 2.43 -6.27 12.89
CA ALA A 3 2.55 -5.01 13.61
C ALA A 3 1.73 -3.87 12.98
N ALA A 4 1.88 -3.63 11.67
CA ALA A 4 1.09 -2.62 10.95
C ALA A 4 -0.42 -2.90 11.06
N ASN A 5 -0.81 -4.18 11.04
CA ASN A 5 -2.21 -4.58 11.22
C ASN A 5 -2.74 -4.26 12.62
N ARG A 6 -1.96 -4.57 13.67
CA ARG A 6 -2.32 -4.28 15.07
C ARG A 6 -2.45 -2.78 15.33
N MET A 7 -1.69 -1.96 14.60
CA MET A 7 -1.75 -0.50 14.66
C MET A 7 -2.87 0.10 13.80
N GLY A 8 -3.68 -0.72 13.11
CA GLY A 8 -4.76 -0.23 12.24
C GLY A 8 -4.28 0.46 10.96
N LEU A 9 -3.03 0.27 10.56
CA LEU A 9 -2.46 0.88 9.36
C LEU A 9 -2.83 0.08 8.10
N GLU A 10 -2.87 0.75 6.95
CA GLU A 10 -3.08 0.10 5.64
C GLU A 10 -2.01 -0.95 5.32
N GLY A 11 -0.79 -0.71 5.74
CA GLY A 11 0.36 -1.52 5.38
C GLY A 11 1.67 -0.79 5.57
N ILE A 12 2.70 -1.27 4.88
CA ILE A 12 4.07 -0.74 4.95
C ILE A 12 4.54 -0.41 3.54
N VAL A 13 5.35 0.64 3.43
CA VAL A 13 6.13 0.95 2.23
C VAL A 13 7.60 0.73 2.55
N SER A 14 8.27 -0.10 1.74
CA SER A 14 9.71 -0.30 1.80
C SER A 14 10.37 0.36 0.60
N LYS A 15 11.51 1.03 0.81
CA LYS A 15 12.32 1.65 -0.24
C LYS A 15 13.78 1.24 -0.06
N ARG A 16 14.49 0.96 -1.16
CA ARG A 16 15.95 0.79 -1.09
C ARG A 16 16.60 2.14 -0.75
N ARG A 17 17.35 2.17 0.36
CA ARG A 17 18.04 3.38 0.83
C ARG A 17 19.01 3.96 -0.20
N ALA A 18 19.74 3.11 -0.92
CA ALA A 18 20.74 3.50 -1.90
C ALA A 18 20.18 3.71 -3.32
N ALA A 19 18.91 3.39 -3.56
CA ALA A 19 18.32 3.57 -4.88
C ALA A 19 17.92 5.03 -5.10
N PRO A 20 18.34 5.67 -6.21
CA PRO A 20 17.85 7.00 -6.54
C PRO A 20 16.35 6.95 -6.85
N TYR A 21 15.66 8.07 -6.59
CA TYR A 21 14.24 8.17 -6.93
C TYR A 21 14.03 8.03 -8.44
N ARG A 22 13.05 7.21 -8.83
CA ARG A 22 12.66 6.99 -10.23
C ARG A 22 11.14 7.00 -10.31
N SER A 23 10.59 7.89 -11.13
CA SER A 23 9.15 7.93 -11.40
C SER A 23 8.74 6.76 -12.29
N GLY A 24 7.51 6.29 -12.14
CA GLY A 24 6.92 5.22 -12.96
C GLY A 24 6.72 3.89 -12.21
N LYS A 25 6.23 2.89 -12.95
CA LYS A 25 5.77 1.60 -12.40
C LYS A 25 6.91 0.71 -11.87
N LYS A 26 8.14 0.91 -12.33
CA LYS A 26 9.34 0.18 -11.89
C LYS A 26 10.16 1.06 -10.93
N CYS A 27 9.55 1.48 -9.82
CA CYS A 27 10.29 2.11 -8.74
C CYS A 27 10.75 1.06 -7.73
N ASP A 28 11.88 1.30 -7.06
CA ASP A 28 12.41 0.45 -5.99
C ASP A 28 11.55 0.48 -4.70
N TRP A 29 10.36 1.05 -4.77
CA TRP A 29 9.45 1.19 -3.63
C TRP A 29 8.40 0.10 -3.70
N VAL A 30 8.31 -0.70 -2.65
CA VAL A 30 7.35 -1.79 -2.55
C VAL A 30 6.33 -1.43 -1.47
N LYS A 31 5.06 -1.30 -1.89
CA LYS A 31 3.93 -1.13 -0.97
C LYS A 31 3.27 -2.49 -0.73
N VAL A 32 3.17 -2.89 0.54
CA VAL A 32 2.48 -4.12 0.95
C VAL A 32 1.35 -3.75 1.90
N LYS A 33 0.11 -4.13 1.55
CA LYS A 33 -1.09 -3.88 2.38
C LYS A 33 -1.41 -5.07 3.26
N THR A 34 -2.00 -4.83 4.44
CA THR A 34 -2.44 -5.88 5.35
C THR A 34 -3.64 -6.63 4.78
N SER A 35 -3.84 -7.88 5.21
CA SER A 35 -4.99 -8.69 4.81
C SER A 35 -6.30 -8.05 5.26
N THR A 36 -6.36 -7.58 6.52
CA THR A 36 -7.54 -6.90 7.06
C THR A 36 -7.91 -5.66 6.26
N TRP A 37 -6.94 -4.82 5.89
CA TRP A 37 -7.24 -3.67 5.03
C TRP A 37 -7.76 -4.13 3.67
N ARG A 38 -7.10 -5.10 3.01
CA ARG A 38 -7.51 -5.59 1.69
C ARG A 38 -8.94 -6.11 1.68
N GLU A 39 -9.36 -6.77 2.75
CA GLU A 39 -10.72 -7.27 2.90
C GLU A 39 -11.72 -6.13 3.12
N GLN A 40 -11.45 -5.22 4.07
CA GLN A 40 -12.34 -4.10 4.40
C GLN A 40 -12.60 -3.18 3.22
N TYR A 41 -11.59 -2.98 2.37
CA TYR A 41 -11.63 -2.02 1.28
C TYR A 41 -11.55 -2.70 -0.11
N ARG A 42 -12.01 -3.96 -0.20
CA ARG A 42 -12.07 -4.74 -1.46
C ARG A 42 -12.79 -4.02 -2.60
N GLU A 43 -13.80 -3.23 -2.27
CA GLU A 43 -14.65 -2.50 -3.21
C GLU A 43 -14.37 -0.99 -3.18
N ARG A 44 -13.22 -0.56 -2.63
CA ARG A 44 -12.86 0.86 -2.55
C ARG A 44 -12.80 1.54 -3.93
N TRP A 45 -12.56 0.78 -5.00
CA TRP A 45 -12.58 1.30 -6.37
C TRP A 45 -13.92 1.97 -6.72
N ARG A 46 -15.03 1.52 -6.11
CA ARG A 46 -16.36 2.12 -6.30
C ARG A 46 -16.47 3.56 -5.83
N LEU A 47 -15.62 3.99 -4.91
CA LEU A 47 -15.60 5.38 -4.47
C LEU A 47 -15.12 6.33 -5.58
N PHE A 48 -14.36 5.82 -6.55
CA PHE A 48 -13.83 6.60 -7.67
C PHE A 48 -14.71 6.51 -8.93
N GLU A 49 -15.82 5.77 -8.87
CA GLU A 49 -16.80 5.67 -9.96
C GLU A 49 -17.93 6.70 -9.85
N ARG A 50 -18.00 7.46 -8.75
CA ARG A 50 -18.97 8.55 -8.61
C ARG A 50 -18.54 9.71 -9.53
N PRO A 51 -19.46 10.24 -10.36
CA PRO A 51 -19.18 11.37 -11.26
C PRO A 51 -18.83 12.65 -10.51
#